data_AF-A0A2Z5G328-F1
#
_entry.id   AF-A0A2Z5G328-F1
#
_cell.length_a   1.000
_cell.length_b   1.000
_cell.length_c   1.000
_cell.angle_alpha   90.00
_cell.angle_beta   90.00
_cell.angle_gamma   90.00
#
_symmetry.space_group_name_H-M   'P 1'
#
loop_
_entity.id
_entity.type
_entity.pdbx_description
1 polymer ?
#
loop_
_entity_poly.entity_id
_entity_poly.type
_entity_poly.pdbx_seq_one_letter_code
_entity_poly.pdbx_strand_id
1 'polypeptide(L)'
;MLTGGEPLLNRELEAICTFFRDLGLHLTLLTTGLLLQKKAAIVAAGFDDIIISIDGPPEIHDRIRNVSGAFRVIQKGILAVRALRPEMPISCRTTVQKLNYAHLRATVSAARSLGLNSISFLAADVSSAAFNREEPWALERQEEVALSRAELMKLEDEIELLIETYQEDIKSGFVTESQAKLRRIANRFRERIDGSPTKAPICNAPWVSAVMEVDGSVRPCFFHPSVGNAHQLPLEEAINTDAALSFRSRLKVASNPTCQRCVCSLNYAR
;
A
#
# COMPACT_ATOMS: atom_id res chain seq x y z
N MET A 1 6.38 -6.67 8.33
CA MET A 1 5.28 -6.76 7.34
C MET A 1 5.65 -7.77 6.28
N LEU A 2 4.78 -8.72 5.99
CA LEU A 2 4.89 -9.63 4.85
C LEU A 2 3.99 -9.14 3.71
N THR A 3 4.55 -9.04 2.51
CA THR A 3 3.94 -8.48 1.30
C THR A 3 4.55 -9.14 0.04
N GLY A 4 4.43 -8.51 -1.13
CA GLY A 4 5.03 -8.93 -2.41
C GLY A 4 3.96 -9.26 -3.43
N GLY A 5 4.08 -10.42 -4.09
CA GLY A 5 2.99 -11.00 -4.87
C GLY A 5 1.76 -11.27 -3.98
N GLU A 6 1.68 -12.46 -3.38
CA GLU A 6 0.65 -12.79 -2.39
C GLU A 6 1.26 -13.70 -1.30
N PRO A 7 1.49 -13.20 -0.07
CA PRO A 7 2.08 -14.00 1.01
C PRO A 7 1.29 -15.28 1.33
N LEU A 8 -0.04 -15.28 1.17
CA LEU A 8 -0.89 -16.44 1.45
C LEU A 8 -0.69 -17.61 0.46
N LEU A 9 0.03 -17.39 -0.65
CA LEU A 9 0.45 -18.45 -1.57
C LEU A 9 1.75 -19.15 -1.13
N ASN A 10 2.51 -18.58 -0.20
CA ASN A 10 3.75 -19.19 0.27
C ASN A 10 3.43 -20.46 1.08
N ARG A 11 4.01 -21.59 0.67
CA ARG A 11 3.83 -22.89 1.31
C ARG A 11 4.45 -22.96 2.70
N GLU A 12 5.49 -22.15 2.95
CA GLU A 12 6.24 -22.08 4.19
C GLU A 12 5.75 -20.94 5.11
N LEU A 13 4.62 -20.31 4.78
CA LEU A 13 4.10 -19.16 5.52
C LEU A 13 4.02 -19.40 7.04
N GLU A 14 3.55 -20.58 7.45
CA GLU A 14 3.42 -20.94 8.86
C GLU A 14 4.78 -21.02 9.58
N ALA A 15 5.78 -21.60 8.94
CA ALA A 15 7.15 -21.65 9.46
C ALA A 15 7.76 -20.24 9.57
N ILE A 16 7.55 -19.40 8.54
CA ILE A 16 7.99 -18.01 8.52
C ILE A 16 7.34 -17.21 9.67
N CYS A 17 6.03 -17.36 9.87
CA CYS A 17 5.33 -16.69 10.97
C CYS A 17 5.86 -17.16 12.33
N THR A 18 6.06 -18.47 12.50
CA THR A 18 6.61 -19.04 13.75
C THR A 18 7.97 -18.44 14.06
N PHE A 19 8.88 -18.43 13.08
CA PHE A 19 10.21 -17.85 13.23
C PHE A 19 10.18 -16.39 13.71
N PHE A 20 9.37 -15.53 13.08
CA PHE A 20 9.31 -14.11 13.48
C PHE A 20 8.66 -13.90 14.85
N ARG A 21 7.65 -14.70 15.20
CA ARG A 21 7.02 -14.62 16.52
C ARG A 21 7.94 -15.11 17.64
N ASP A 22 8.74 -16.14 17.39
CA ASP A 22 9.72 -16.64 18.36
C ASP A 22 10.80 -15.58 18.66
N LEU A 23 11.03 -14.65 17.72
CA LEU A 23 11.86 -13.46 17.90
C LEU A 23 11.11 -12.28 18.57
N GLY A 24 9.83 -12.44 18.91
CA GLY A 24 8.99 -11.40 19.52
C GLY A 24 8.66 -10.24 18.57
N LEU A 25 8.71 -10.46 17.25
CA LEU A 25 8.49 -9.41 16.27
C LEU A 25 7.01 -9.29 15.88
N HIS A 26 6.55 -8.04 15.75
CA HIS A 26 5.21 -7.72 15.27
C HIS A 26 5.07 -8.00 13.76
N LEU A 27 4.07 -8.80 13.39
CA LEU A 27 3.88 -9.27 12.03
C LEU A 27 2.57 -8.77 11.40
N THR A 28 2.70 -7.84 10.46
CA THR A 28 1.60 -7.37 9.60
C THR A 28 1.51 -8.19 8.31
N LEU A 29 0.30 -8.63 7.94
CA LEU A 29 0.00 -9.24 6.63
C LEU A 29 -0.55 -8.19 5.65
N LEU A 30 0.08 -7.98 4.50
CA LEU A 30 -0.55 -7.30 3.35
C LEU A 30 -0.99 -8.34 2.32
N THR A 31 -2.29 -8.40 2.01
CA THR A 31 -2.87 -9.46 1.16
C THR A 31 -3.95 -8.95 0.21
N THR A 32 -4.18 -9.67 -0.90
CA THR A 32 -5.37 -9.53 -1.74
C THR A 32 -6.65 -9.94 -1.03
N GLY A 33 -6.53 -10.72 0.05
CA GLY A 33 -7.65 -11.20 0.85
C GLY A 33 -8.36 -12.45 0.29
N LEU A 34 -8.07 -12.84 -0.96
CA LEU A 34 -8.75 -13.94 -1.66
C LEU A 34 -8.55 -15.30 -0.99
N LEU A 35 -7.42 -15.50 -0.30
CA LEU A 35 -7.08 -16.75 0.37
C LEU A 35 -7.32 -16.72 1.89
N LEU A 36 -7.78 -15.59 2.44
CA LEU A 36 -7.95 -15.43 3.88
C LEU A 36 -8.84 -16.50 4.49
N GLN A 37 -9.95 -16.84 3.84
CA GLN A 37 -10.85 -17.88 4.37
C GLN A 37 -10.15 -19.23 4.51
N LYS A 38 -9.36 -19.64 3.49
CA LYS A 38 -8.65 -20.92 3.48
C LYS A 38 -7.47 -20.94 4.45
N LYS A 39 -6.90 -19.77 4.75
CA LYS A 39 -5.71 -19.61 5.59
C LYS A 39 -6.00 -19.00 6.95
N ALA A 40 -7.28 -18.91 7.35
CA ALA A 40 -7.71 -18.16 8.54
C ALA A 40 -6.99 -18.60 9.82
N ALA A 41 -6.77 -19.90 10.02
CA ALA A 41 -6.06 -20.43 11.19
C ALA A 41 -4.60 -19.96 11.27
N ILE A 42 -3.85 -20.12 10.16
CA ILE A 42 -2.46 -19.64 10.07
C ILE A 42 -2.41 -18.13 10.25
N VAL A 43 -3.34 -17.40 9.64
CA VAL A 43 -3.38 -15.94 9.72
C VAL A 43 -3.68 -15.46 11.14
N ALA A 44 -4.70 -16.01 11.79
CA ALA A 44 -5.11 -15.63 13.14
C ALA A 44 -4.03 -15.90 14.19
N ALA A 45 -3.28 -17.00 14.03
CA ALA A 45 -2.19 -17.36 14.93
C ALA A 45 -0.87 -16.64 14.60
N GLY A 46 -0.59 -16.40 13.31
CA GLY A 46 0.72 -15.97 12.83
C GLY A 46 0.93 -14.45 12.79
N PHE A 47 -0.14 -13.67 12.64
CA PHE A 47 -0.07 -12.23 12.42
C PHE A 47 -0.72 -11.45 13.55
N ASP A 48 -0.32 -10.19 13.68
CA ASP A 48 -0.85 -9.25 14.66
C ASP A 48 -1.86 -8.28 14.06
N ASP A 49 -1.70 -7.95 12.78
CA ASP A 49 -2.64 -7.12 12.03
C ASP A 49 -2.65 -7.48 10.54
N ILE A 50 -3.73 -7.10 9.87
CA ILE A 50 -3.96 -7.37 8.45
C ILE A 50 -4.27 -6.08 7.71
N ILE A 51 -3.67 -5.91 6.54
CA ILE A 51 -4.01 -4.91 5.55
C ILE A 51 -4.53 -5.64 4.30
N ILE A 52 -5.78 -5.39 3.95
CA ILE A 52 -6.42 -5.99 2.78
C ILE A 52 -6.50 -4.97 1.64
N SER A 53 -6.15 -5.41 0.45
CA SER A 53 -6.39 -4.67 -0.79
C SER A 53 -7.89 -4.56 -1.10
N ILE A 54 -8.47 -3.35 -1.07
CA ILE A 54 -9.85 -3.06 -1.47
C ILE A 54 -9.82 -1.84 -2.39
N ASP A 55 -10.40 -1.93 -3.59
CA ASP A 55 -10.25 -0.87 -4.61
C ASP A 55 -11.57 -0.15 -4.94
N GLY A 56 -12.64 -0.48 -4.23
CA GLY A 56 -13.96 0.05 -4.54
C GLY A 56 -15.09 -0.67 -3.83
N PRO A 57 -16.34 -0.24 -4.06
CA PRO A 57 -17.51 -1.07 -3.83
C PRO A 57 -17.43 -2.37 -4.64
N PRO A 58 -18.25 -3.40 -4.33
CA PRO A 58 -18.06 -4.78 -4.82
C PRO A 58 -17.77 -4.90 -6.32
N GLU A 59 -18.61 -4.32 -7.17
CA GLU A 59 -18.46 -4.41 -8.63
C GLU A 59 -17.18 -3.73 -9.14
N ILE A 60 -16.80 -2.60 -8.55
CA ILE A 60 -15.60 -1.86 -8.93
C ILE A 60 -14.35 -2.61 -8.50
N HIS A 61 -14.33 -3.14 -7.28
CA HIS A 61 -13.22 -3.94 -6.80
C HIS A 61 -13.04 -5.22 -7.63
N ASP A 62 -14.12 -5.97 -7.87
CA ASP A 62 -14.08 -7.21 -8.66
C ASP A 62 -13.60 -6.95 -10.10
N ARG A 63 -14.04 -5.84 -10.70
CA ARG A 63 -13.58 -5.39 -12.03
C ARG A 63 -12.09 -5.06 -12.04
N ILE A 64 -11.61 -4.31 -11.05
CA ILE A 64 -10.20 -3.93 -10.93
C ILE A 64 -9.31 -5.15 -10.71
N ARG A 65 -9.75 -6.08 -9.85
CA ARG A 65 -9.02 -7.30 -9.54
C ARG A 65 -9.14 -8.36 -10.62
N ASN A 66 -10.04 -8.16 -11.60
CA ASN A 66 -10.37 -9.13 -12.63
C ASN A 66 -10.78 -10.50 -12.05
N VAL A 67 -11.53 -10.48 -10.95
CA VAL A 67 -12.00 -11.68 -10.24
C VAL A 67 -13.45 -11.47 -9.81
N SER A 68 -14.37 -12.13 -10.49
CA SER A 68 -15.79 -12.07 -10.16
C SER A 68 -16.06 -12.65 -8.78
N GLY A 69 -16.75 -11.89 -7.93
CA GLY A 69 -17.06 -12.26 -6.56
C GLY A 69 -15.90 -12.12 -5.56
N ALA A 70 -14.80 -11.46 -5.94
CA ALA A 70 -13.64 -11.25 -5.07
C ALA A 70 -14.03 -10.59 -3.75
N PHE A 71 -14.82 -9.52 -3.80
CA PHE A 71 -15.28 -8.79 -2.62
C PHE A 71 -16.00 -9.71 -1.61
N ARG A 72 -16.87 -10.59 -2.11
CA ARG A 72 -17.60 -11.57 -1.28
C ARG A 72 -16.67 -12.63 -0.70
N VAL A 73 -15.66 -13.07 -1.44
CA VAL A 73 -14.64 -14.01 -0.94
C VAL A 73 -13.83 -13.36 0.19
N ILE A 74 -13.44 -12.10 0.03
CA ILE A 74 -12.73 -11.33 1.05
C ILE A 74 -13.59 -11.18 2.30
N GLN A 75 -14.88 -10.84 2.16
CA GLN A 75 -15.82 -10.76 3.29
C GLN A 75 -15.87 -12.07 4.09
N LYS A 76 -15.96 -13.22 3.41
CA LYS A 76 -15.91 -14.54 4.08
C LYS A 76 -14.57 -14.78 4.78
N GLY A 77 -13.48 -14.32 4.19
CA GLY A 77 -12.14 -14.40 4.79
C GLY A 77 -12.01 -13.58 6.07
N ILE A 78 -12.50 -12.34 6.07
CA ILE A 78 -12.55 -11.46 7.24
C ILE A 78 -13.34 -12.11 8.37
N LEU A 79 -14.53 -12.63 8.07
CA LEU A 79 -15.37 -13.34 9.05
C LEU A 79 -14.68 -14.59 9.61
N ALA A 80 -13.99 -15.37 8.77
CA ALA A 80 -13.27 -16.57 9.20
C ALA A 80 -12.10 -16.24 10.14
N VAL A 81 -11.34 -15.18 9.86
CA VAL A 81 -10.26 -14.72 10.76
C VAL A 81 -10.84 -14.24 12.09
N ARG A 82 -11.90 -13.42 12.05
CA ARG A 82 -12.54 -12.89 13.27
C ARG A 82 -13.21 -13.95 14.12
N ALA A 83 -13.70 -15.03 13.52
CA ALA A 83 -14.21 -16.18 14.28
C ALA A 83 -13.13 -16.85 15.14
N LEU A 84 -11.86 -16.76 14.72
CA LEU A 84 -10.72 -17.32 15.44
C LEU A 84 -10.03 -16.30 16.36
N ARG A 85 -9.97 -15.02 15.95
CA ARG A 85 -9.40 -13.92 16.73
C ARG A 85 -10.27 -12.66 16.55
N PRO A 86 -11.31 -12.49 17.39
CA PRO A 86 -12.28 -11.38 17.25
C PRO A 86 -11.64 -10.00 17.23
N GLU A 87 -10.59 -9.79 18.03
CA GLU A 87 -9.89 -8.52 18.18
C GLU A 87 -8.82 -8.26 17.11
N MET A 88 -8.68 -9.13 16.10
CA MET A 88 -7.68 -8.93 15.03
C MET A 88 -7.93 -7.59 14.30
N PRO A 89 -6.97 -6.64 14.33
CA PRO A 89 -7.07 -5.43 13.53
C PRO A 89 -6.98 -5.76 12.04
N ILE A 90 -7.98 -5.34 11.28
CA ILE A 90 -8.04 -5.52 9.83
C ILE A 90 -8.34 -4.17 9.20
N SER A 91 -7.36 -3.60 8.51
CA SER A 91 -7.50 -2.37 7.72
C SER A 91 -7.53 -2.68 6.23
N CYS A 92 -7.87 -1.70 5.40
CA CYS A 92 -7.68 -1.80 3.96
C CYS A 92 -6.84 -0.67 3.37
N ARG A 93 -6.35 -0.95 2.16
CA ARG A 93 -5.62 -0.01 1.33
C ARG A 93 -6.19 0.00 -0.08
N THR A 94 -6.48 1.20 -0.55
CA THR A 94 -7.04 1.49 -1.86
C THR A 94 -6.00 2.17 -2.73
N THR A 95 -5.77 1.61 -3.92
CA THR A 95 -4.98 2.28 -4.96
C THR A 95 -5.92 3.05 -5.87
N VAL A 96 -5.90 4.38 -5.80
CA VAL A 96 -6.72 5.27 -6.62
C VAL A 96 -6.18 5.27 -8.04
N GLN A 97 -7.05 4.97 -9.01
CA GLN A 97 -6.76 4.84 -10.43
C GLN A 97 -8.01 5.09 -11.28
N LYS A 98 -7.86 5.05 -12.60
CA LYS A 98 -8.90 5.33 -13.60
C LYS A 98 -10.22 4.56 -13.38
N LEU A 99 -10.19 3.35 -12.81
CA LEU A 99 -11.41 2.56 -12.63
C LEU A 99 -12.17 2.83 -11.32
N ASN A 100 -11.59 3.55 -10.35
CA ASN A 100 -12.22 3.84 -9.05
C ASN A 100 -12.18 5.30 -8.60
N TYR A 101 -11.61 6.22 -9.39
CA TYR A 101 -11.42 7.62 -9.00
C TYR A 101 -12.72 8.35 -8.61
N ALA A 102 -13.88 7.90 -9.09
CA ALA A 102 -15.19 8.49 -8.81
C ALA A 102 -15.93 7.80 -7.64
N HIS A 103 -15.26 6.88 -6.92
CA HIS A 103 -15.92 5.98 -5.95
C HIS A 103 -15.23 5.95 -4.59
N LEU A 104 -14.44 6.97 -4.23
CA LEU A 104 -13.68 6.97 -2.97
C LEU A 104 -14.63 6.92 -1.76
N ARG A 105 -15.69 7.73 -1.74
CA ARG A 105 -16.72 7.72 -0.69
C ARG A 105 -17.42 6.38 -0.58
N ALA A 106 -17.79 5.78 -1.71
CA ALA A 106 -18.39 4.45 -1.74
C ALA A 106 -17.41 3.36 -1.24
N THR A 107 -16.11 3.56 -1.45
CA THR A 107 -15.06 2.67 -0.93
C THR A 107 -14.96 2.78 0.60
N VAL A 108 -15.09 3.98 1.17
CA VAL A 108 -15.18 4.18 2.62
C VAL A 108 -16.41 3.45 3.19
N SER A 109 -17.58 3.58 2.55
CA SER A 109 -18.79 2.83 2.95
C SER A 109 -18.59 1.31 2.86
N ALA A 110 -17.91 0.83 1.81
CA ALA A 110 -17.62 -0.59 1.64
C ALA A 110 -16.64 -1.11 2.71
N ALA A 111 -15.64 -0.32 3.11
CA ALA A 111 -14.76 -0.67 4.22
C ALA A 111 -15.53 -0.77 5.54
N ARG A 112 -16.48 0.14 5.79
CA ARG A 112 -17.38 0.08 6.95
C ARG A 112 -18.28 -1.15 6.93
N SER A 113 -18.86 -1.51 5.78
CA SER A 113 -19.75 -2.68 5.68
C SER A 113 -19.02 -4.02 5.86
N LEU A 114 -17.73 -4.08 5.51
CA LEU A 114 -16.84 -5.19 5.84
C LEU A 114 -16.42 -5.21 7.32
N GLY A 115 -16.77 -4.16 8.07
CA GLY A 115 -16.43 -3.98 9.48
C GLY A 115 -14.95 -3.72 9.71
N LEU A 116 -14.21 -3.16 8.74
CA LEU A 116 -12.78 -2.91 8.87
C LEU A 116 -12.48 -1.85 9.95
N ASN A 117 -11.23 -1.81 10.42
CA ASN A 117 -10.76 -0.86 11.43
C ASN A 117 -10.35 0.49 10.83
N SER A 118 -9.83 0.50 9.60
CA SER A 118 -9.46 1.72 8.88
C SER A 118 -9.29 1.46 7.39
N ILE A 119 -9.23 2.56 6.62
CA ILE A 119 -8.97 2.61 5.19
C ILE A 119 -7.89 3.64 4.89
N SER A 120 -6.95 3.26 4.01
CA SER A 120 -5.91 4.14 3.48
C SER A 120 -6.00 4.29 1.97
N PHE A 121 -5.64 5.45 1.44
CA PHE A 121 -5.63 5.75 0.00
C PHE A 121 -4.23 6.15 -0.48
N LEU A 122 -3.87 5.67 -1.67
CA LEU A 122 -2.66 6.09 -2.41
C LEU A 122 -2.96 6.23 -3.89
N ALA A 123 -2.30 7.17 -4.58
CA ALA A 123 -2.37 7.24 -6.03
C ALA A 123 -1.64 6.05 -6.66
N ALA A 124 -2.16 5.51 -7.75
CA ALA A 124 -1.43 4.53 -8.55
C ALA A 124 -0.10 5.12 -9.04
N ASP A 125 1.00 4.41 -8.79
CA ASP A 125 2.25 4.70 -9.48
C ASP A 125 2.21 4.11 -10.89
N VAL A 126 2.38 4.95 -11.90
CA VAL A 126 2.42 4.53 -13.31
C VAL A 126 3.76 4.83 -13.97
N SER A 127 4.70 5.46 -13.26
CA SER A 127 5.87 6.08 -13.88
C SER A 127 7.21 5.55 -13.39
N SER A 128 7.24 4.75 -12.32
CA SER A 128 8.46 4.20 -11.76
C SER A 128 8.62 2.71 -12.04
N ALA A 129 9.85 2.23 -11.85
CA ALA A 129 10.19 0.81 -11.81
C ALA A 129 9.96 0.17 -10.41
N ALA A 130 9.23 0.85 -9.52
CA ALA A 130 8.86 0.27 -8.23
C ALA A 130 7.87 -0.90 -8.39
N PHE A 131 7.71 -1.69 -7.32
CA PHE A 131 6.76 -2.80 -7.25
C PHE A 131 7.03 -3.89 -8.31
N ASN A 132 8.29 -4.33 -8.38
CA ASN A 132 8.76 -5.44 -9.21
C ASN A 132 8.56 -5.25 -10.73
N ARG A 133 8.71 -4.00 -11.19
CA ARG A 133 8.77 -3.66 -12.62
C ARG A 133 10.24 -3.56 -13.03
N GLU A 134 10.64 -4.27 -14.08
CA GLU A 134 11.98 -4.14 -14.64
C GLU A 134 12.20 -2.74 -15.22
N GLU A 135 11.20 -2.24 -15.94
CA GLU A 135 11.19 -0.91 -16.56
C GLU A 135 9.86 -0.18 -16.27
N PRO A 136 9.85 1.16 -16.33
CA PRO A 136 8.60 1.93 -16.32
C PRO A 136 7.63 1.46 -17.41
N TRP A 137 6.34 1.51 -17.15
CA TRP A 137 5.32 1.15 -18.13
C TRP A 137 5.38 2.04 -19.37
N ALA A 138 5.16 1.43 -20.55
CA ALA A 138 4.90 2.15 -21.79
C ALA A 138 3.69 3.08 -21.65
N LEU A 139 3.65 4.17 -22.43
CA LEU A 139 2.64 5.22 -22.27
C LEU A 139 1.21 4.70 -22.40
N GLU A 140 0.99 3.76 -23.32
CA GLU A 140 -0.31 3.11 -23.56
C GLU A 140 -0.80 2.42 -22.28
N ARG A 141 0.09 1.67 -21.62
CA ARG A 141 -0.22 1.00 -20.36
C ARG A 141 -0.45 1.98 -19.22
N GLN A 142 0.28 3.10 -19.21
CA GLN A 142 0.03 4.15 -18.22
C GLN A 142 -1.35 4.76 -18.40
N GLU A 143 -1.82 4.97 -19.63
CA GLU A 143 -3.12 5.56 -19.92
C GLU A 143 -4.31 4.68 -19.51
N GLU A 144 -4.13 3.36 -19.42
CA GLU A 144 -5.15 2.45 -18.88
C GLU A 144 -5.41 2.67 -17.38
N VAL A 145 -4.40 3.13 -16.64
CA VAL A 145 -4.44 3.26 -15.17
C VAL A 145 -4.52 4.72 -14.71
N ALA A 146 -3.83 5.62 -15.41
CA ALA A 146 -3.80 7.04 -15.11
C ALA A 146 -5.08 7.74 -15.57
N LEU A 147 -5.37 8.88 -14.94
CA LEU A 147 -6.54 9.69 -15.23
C LEU A 147 -6.25 10.64 -16.41
N SER A 148 -7.30 10.90 -17.19
CA SER A 148 -7.40 12.05 -18.09
C SER A 148 -7.73 13.33 -17.33
N ARG A 149 -7.64 14.50 -18.00
CA ARG A 149 -8.02 15.80 -17.42
C ARG A 149 -9.47 15.82 -16.92
N ALA A 150 -10.40 15.22 -17.67
CA ALA A 150 -11.82 15.16 -17.29
C ALA A 150 -12.06 14.27 -16.07
N GLU A 151 -11.35 13.16 -15.97
CA GLU A 151 -11.43 12.25 -14.81
C GLU A 151 -10.76 12.86 -13.58
N LEU A 152 -9.69 13.63 -13.75
CA LEU A 152 -9.05 14.37 -12.67
C LEU A 152 -10.00 15.38 -12.01
N MET A 153 -10.74 16.18 -12.80
CA MET A 153 -11.71 17.13 -12.24
C MET A 153 -12.76 16.41 -11.37
N LYS A 154 -13.25 15.26 -11.83
CA LYS A 154 -14.18 14.44 -11.05
C LYS A 154 -13.56 13.84 -9.78
N LEU A 155 -12.27 13.46 -9.82
CA LEU A 155 -11.55 13.00 -8.63
C LEU A 155 -11.38 14.13 -7.61
N GLU A 156 -11.11 15.35 -8.07
CA GLU A 156 -11.00 16.53 -7.21
C GLU A 156 -12.32 16.78 -6.48
N ASP A 157 -13.44 16.79 -7.22
CA ASP A 157 -14.79 16.92 -6.65
C ASP A 157 -15.09 15.78 -5.66
N GLU A 158 -14.76 14.54 -6.01
CA GLU A 158 -14.98 13.37 -5.16
C GLU A 158 -14.15 13.41 -3.86
N ILE A 159 -12.93 13.95 -3.90
CA ILE A 159 -12.08 14.14 -2.71
C ILE A 159 -12.69 15.20 -1.78
N GLU A 160 -13.14 16.33 -2.30
CA GLU A 160 -13.73 17.38 -1.46
C GLU A 160 -15.04 16.89 -0.82
N LEU A 161 -15.87 16.19 -1.59
CA LEU A 161 -17.08 15.55 -1.06
C LEU A 161 -16.76 14.48 -0.02
N LEU A 162 -15.67 13.71 -0.18
CA LEU A 162 -15.22 12.75 0.83
C LEU A 162 -14.83 13.47 2.13
N ILE A 163 -14.04 14.55 2.02
CA ILE A 163 -13.59 15.33 3.17
C ILE A 163 -14.78 15.89 3.95
N GLU A 164 -15.80 16.39 3.26
CA GLU A 164 -17.02 16.90 3.87
C GLU A 164 -17.88 15.78 4.49
N THR A 165 -18.16 14.73 3.71
CA THR A 165 -19.06 13.63 4.14
C THR A 165 -18.48 12.80 5.28
N TYR A 166 -17.16 12.59 5.28
CA TYR A 166 -16.46 11.68 6.20
C TYR A 166 -15.50 12.42 7.14
N GLN A 167 -15.82 13.67 7.51
CA GLN A 167 -14.97 14.47 8.39
C GLN A 167 -14.70 13.79 9.74
N GLU A 168 -15.69 13.12 10.34
CA GLU A 168 -15.53 12.39 11.61
C GLU A 168 -14.69 11.11 11.45
N ASP A 169 -14.79 10.44 10.30
CA ASP A 169 -13.95 9.28 9.99
C ASP A 169 -12.48 9.68 9.79
N ILE A 170 -12.23 10.87 9.25
CA ILE A 170 -10.88 11.45 9.17
C ILE A 170 -10.36 11.81 10.57
N LYS A 171 -11.19 12.45 11.41
CA LYS A 171 -10.80 12.84 12.78
C LYS A 171 -10.52 11.64 13.68
N SER A 172 -11.33 10.58 13.57
CA SER A 172 -11.17 9.34 14.35
C SER A 172 -10.05 8.43 13.85
N GLY A 173 -9.52 8.69 12.65
CA GLY A 173 -8.48 7.87 12.02
C GLY A 173 -9.00 6.63 11.30
N PHE A 174 -10.31 6.50 11.10
CA PHE A 174 -10.87 5.47 10.22
C PHE A 174 -10.40 5.69 8.77
N VAL A 175 -10.52 6.92 8.26
CA VAL A 175 -9.79 7.32 7.05
C VAL A 175 -8.43 7.84 7.49
N THR A 176 -7.37 7.10 7.14
CA THR A 176 -6.02 7.37 7.71
C THR A 176 -5.35 8.63 7.15
N GLU A 177 -5.80 9.10 5.99
CA GLU A 177 -5.28 10.28 5.33
C GLU A 177 -5.82 11.57 5.97
N SER A 178 -4.94 12.54 6.19
CA SER A 178 -5.37 13.92 6.40
C SER A 178 -5.97 14.50 5.11
N GLN A 179 -6.76 15.57 5.22
CA GLN A 179 -7.29 16.31 4.07
C GLN A 179 -6.20 16.69 3.06
N ALA A 180 -5.04 17.13 3.54
CA ALA A 180 -3.90 17.47 2.69
C ALA A 180 -3.33 16.26 1.95
N LYS A 181 -3.30 15.08 2.60
CA LYS A 181 -2.83 13.83 1.98
C LYS A 181 -3.85 13.30 0.95
N LEU A 182 -5.15 13.46 1.19
CA LEU A 182 -6.20 13.16 0.21
C LEU A 182 -6.04 14.02 -1.05
N ARG A 183 -5.97 15.35 -0.90
CA ARG A 183 -5.77 16.28 -2.04
C ARG A 183 -4.47 16.01 -2.80
N ARG A 184 -3.44 15.51 -2.11
CA ARG A 184 -2.17 15.11 -2.76
C ARG A 184 -2.37 13.99 -3.79
N ILE A 185 -3.36 13.11 -3.62
CA ILE A 185 -3.67 12.04 -4.59
C ILE A 185 -4.04 12.66 -5.95
N ALA A 186 -4.99 13.61 -5.98
CA ALA A 186 -5.32 14.34 -7.21
C ALA A 186 -4.12 15.11 -7.77
N ASN A 187 -3.33 15.76 -6.90
CA ASN A 187 -2.12 16.47 -7.34
C ASN A 187 -1.13 15.56 -8.09
N ARG A 188 -1.01 14.27 -7.74
CA ARG A 188 -0.15 13.32 -8.48
C ARG A 188 -0.59 13.15 -9.92
N PHE A 189 -1.89 13.02 -10.16
CA PHE A 189 -2.43 12.94 -11.51
C PHE A 189 -2.29 14.27 -12.25
N ARG A 190 -2.53 15.41 -11.56
CA ARG A 190 -2.36 16.74 -12.13
C ARG A 190 -0.95 17.01 -12.60
N GLU A 191 0.06 16.67 -11.79
CA GLU A 191 1.47 16.84 -12.15
C GLU A 191 1.85 16.08 -13.42
N ARG A 192 1.29 14.88 -13.62
CA ARG A 192 1.46 14.12 -14.87
C ARG A 192 0.78 14.80 -16.05
N ILE A 193 -0.47 15.24 -15.90
CA ILE A 193 -1.26 15.81 -17.00
C ILE A 193 -0.71 17.17 -17.43
N ASP A 194 -0.31 18.00 -16.46
CA ASP A 194 0.05 19.41 -16.70
C ASP A 194 1.56 19.61 -16.86
N GLY A 195 2.37 18.56 -16.62
CA GLY A 195 3.82 18.68 -16.54
C GLY A 195 4.28 19.59 -15.39
N SER A 196 3.43 19.79 -14.38
CA SER A 196 3.71 20.70 -13.26
C SER A 196 4.84 20.17 -12.37
N PRO A 197 5.58 21.04 -11.66
CA PRO A 197 6.63 20.62 -10.74
C PRO A 197 6.14 19.62 -9.69
N THR A 198 6.78 18.46 -9.65
CA THR A 198 6.42 17.38 -8.73
C THR A 198 6.94 17.64 -7.32
N LYS A 199 6.09 17.45 -6.30
CA LYS A 199 6.47 17.64 -4.89
C LYS A 199 6.64 16.32 -4.13
N ALA A 200 7.78 16.15 -3.47
CA ALA A 200 8.03 14.96 -2.65
C ALA A 200 7.07 14.90 -1.44
N PRO A 201 6.68 13.70 -0.98
CA PRO A 201 5.99 13.55 0.30
C PRO A 201 6.93 13.86 1.46
N ILE A 202 6.35 14.13 2.63
CA ILE A 202 7.08 14.01 3.89
C ILE A 202 7.31 12.52 4.13
N CYS A 203 8.58 12.11 4.16
CA CYS A 203 8.96 10.70 4.21
C CYS A 203 10.28 10.50 4.97
N ASN A 204 10.34 9.50 5.83
CA ASN A 204 11.56 9.03 6.47
C ASN A 204 11.84 7.54 6.24
N ALA A 205 11.12 6.87 5.33
CA ALA A 205 11.25 5.44 5.04
C ALA A 205 12.70 4.95 4.89
N PRO A 206 13.58 5.62 4.10
CA PRO A 206 14.95 5.17 3.92
C PRO A 206 15.80 5.03 5.19
N TRP A 207 15.39 5.65 6.29
CA TRP A 207 16.08 5.63 7.58
C TRP A 207 15.42 4.73 8.62
N VAL A 208 14.14 4.37 8.44
CA VAL A 208 13.34 3.68 9.47
C VAL A 208 12.73 2.37 8.97
N SER A 209 12.88 2.05 7.69
CA SER A 209 12.46 0.79 7.12
C SER A 209 13.40 0.32 6.00
N ALA A 210 13.28 -0.95 5.65
CA ALA A 210 13.94 -1.55 4.51
C ALA A 210 12.97 -2.53 3.83
N VAL A 211 13.16 -2.74 2.53
CA VAL A 211 12.47 -3.77 1.74
C VAL A 211 13.47 -4.86 1.46
N MET A 212 13.17 -6.10 1.88
CA MET A 212 13.93 -7.28 1.53
C MET A 212 13.15 -8.06 0.49
N GLU A 213 13.72 -8.22 -0.70
CA GLU A 213 13.14 -8.96 -1.82
C GLU A 213 13.49 -10.46 -1.71
N VAL A 214 12.82 -11.31 -2.52
CA VAL A 214 12.99 -12.78 -2.48
C VAL A 214 14.37 -13.26 -2.92
N ASP A 215 15.11 -12.45 -3.69
CA ASP A 215 16.49 -12.72 -4.10
C ASP A 215 17.52 -12.26 -3.05
N GLY A 216 17.04 -11.79 -1.89
CA GLY A 216 17.84 -11.26 -0.80
C GLY A 216 18.18 -9.79 -0.96
N SER A 217 17.86 -9.14 -2.08
CA SER A 217 18.15 -7.72 -2.30
C SER A 217 17.49 -6.85 -1.24
N VAL A 218 18.25 -5.92 -0.66
CA VAL A 218 17.80 -5.00 0.39
C VAL A 218 17.75 -3.58 -0.17
N ARG A 219 16.57 -2.97 -0.13
CA ARG A 219 16.30 -1.63 -0.66
C ARG A 219 15.87 -0.69 0.47
N PRO A 220 16.22 0.60 0.43
CA PRO A 220 15.79 1.57 1.45
C PRO A 220 14.29 1.92 1.33
N CYS A 221 13.71 1.72 0.15
CA CYS A 221 12.26 1.68 -0.10
C CYS A 221 12.01 1.07 -1.49
N PHE A 222 10.75 0.82 -1.86
CA PHE A 222 10.39 0.25 -3.17
C PHE A 222 10.85 1.07 -4.38
N PHE A 223 11.09 2.37 -4.22
CA PHE A 223 11.38 3.28 -5.33
C PHE A 223 12.87 3.48 -5.60
N HIS A 224 13.72 3.10 -4.64
CA HIS A 224 15.16 3.27 -4.77
C HIS A 224 15.84 1.92 -5.07
N PRO A 225 17.04 1.94 -5.68
CA PRO A 225 17.80 0.72 -5.96
C PRO A 225 18.17 -0.06 -4.69
N SER A 226 18.57 -1.31 -4.89
CA SER A 226 19.17 -2.11 -3.83
C SER A 226 20.46 -1.47 -3.32
N VAL A 227 20.68 -1.59 -2.02
CA VAL A 227 21.87 -1.10 -1.30
C VAL A 227 22.65 -2.24 -0.63
N GLY A 228 22.12 -3.46 -0.62
CA GLY A 228 22.76 -4.63 -0.02
C GLY A 228 22.04 -5.92 -0.39
N ASN A 229 22.55 -7.06 0.09
CA ASN A 229 21.90 -8.36 -0.12
C ASN A 229 22.03 -9.25 1.13
N ALA A 230 20.89 -9.67 1.68
CA ALA A 230 20.79 -10.46 2.92
C ALA A 230 21.08 -11.96 2.73
N HIS A 231 21.24 -12.45 1.50
CA HIS A 231 21.79 -13.79 1.24
C HIS A 231 23.33 -13.79 1.27
N GLN A 232 23.95 -12.62 1.15
CA GLN A 232 25.41 -12.46 1.11
C GLN A 232 25.97 -11.94 2.44
N LEU A 233 25.19 -11.12 3.15
CA LEU A 233 25.57 -10.47 4.40
C LEU A 233 24.50 -10.72 5.47
N PRO A 234 24.87 -10.73 6.77
CA PRO A 234 23.89 -10.60 7.84
C PRO A 234 22.97 -9.39 7.62
N LEU A 235 21.69 -9.50 7.99
CA LEU A 235 20.70 -8.45 7.70
C LEU A 235 21.13 -7.06 8.22
N GLU A 236 21.72 -7.01 9.42
CA GLU A 236 22.23 -5.77 10.02
C GLU A 236 23.30 -5.09 9.15
N GLU A 237 24.18 -5.87 8.53
CA GLU A 237 25.20 -5.37 7.60
C GLU A 237 24.58 -5.01 6.25
N ALA A 238 23.64 -5.83 5.75
CA ALA A 238 22.98 -5.59 4.47
C ALA A 238 22.19 -4.26 4.42
N ILE A 239 21.61 -3.83 5.55
CA ILE A 239 20.93 -2.53 5.67
C ILE A 239 21.90 -1.35 5.93
N ASN A 240 23.15 -1.63 6.29
CA ASN A 240 24.17 -0.66 6.70
C ASN A 240 25.47 -0.73 5.87
N THR A 241 25.41 -1.23 4.64
CA THR A 241 26.54 -1.16 3.70
C THR A 241 27.00 0.28 3.49
N ASP A 242 28.23 0.46 2.98
CA ASP A 242 28.72 1.78 2.57
C ASP A 242 27.76 2.45 1.58
N ALA A 243 27.18 1.68 0.64
CA ALA A 243 26.17 2.19 -0.29
C ALA A 243 24.92 2.71 0.45
N ALA A 244 24.41 1.97 1.43
CA ALA A 244 23.23 2.34 2.22
C ALA A 244 23.48 3.59 3.07
N LEU A 245 24.62 3.65 3.77
CA LEU A 245 25.02 4.80 4.61
C LEU A 245 25.24 6.05 3.76
N SER A 246 25.93 5.89 2.64
CA SER A 246 26.22 6.96 1.68
C SER A 246 24.96 7.46 0.95
N PHE A 247 24.00 6.57 0.69
CA PHE A 247 22.67 6.94 0.20
C PHE A 247 21.92 7.78 1.23
N ARG A 248 21.78 7.29 2.47
CA ARG A 248 21.06 7.98 3.55
C ARG A 248 21.68 9.34 3.92
N SER A 249 23.00 9.48 3.87
CA SER A 249 23.68 10.74 4.21
C SER A 249 23.49 11.84 3.17
N ARG A 250 23.28 11.47 1.90
CA ARG A 250 23.11 12.42 0.78
C ARG A 250 21.66 12.63 0.36
N LEU A 251 20.75 11.73 0.73
CA LEU A 251 19.37 11.81 0.30
C LEU A 251 18.67 13.04 0.89
N LYS A 252 18.35 14.00 0.02
CA LYS A 252 17.44 15.10 0.32
C LYS A 252 16.07 14.80 -0.28
N VAL A 253 15.14 14.27 0.52
CA VAL A 253 13.81 13.82 0.05
C VAL A 253 13.09 14.88 -0.77
N ALA A 254 13.10 16.14 -0.33
CA ALA A 254 12.40 17.25 -0.99
C ALA A 254 12.88 17.52 -2.42
N SER A 255 14.16 17.28 -2.72
CA SER A 255 14.80 17.58 -4.02
C SER A 255 15.22 16.35 -4.81
N ASN A 256 15.02 15.14 -4.28
CA ASN A 256 15.39 13.91 -4.98
C ASN A 256 14.34 13.57 -6.06
N PRO A 257 14.73 13.35 -7.34
CA PRO A 257 13.79 13.13 -8.44
C PRO A 257 12.83 11.95 -8.22
N THR A 258 13.34 10.83 -7.69
CA THR A 258 12.54 9.65 -7.36
C THR A 258 11.52 9.98 -6.27
N CYS A 259 11.97 10.65 -5.20
CA CYS A 259 11.09 11.06 -4.10
C CYS A 259 10.02 12.07 -4.54
N GLN A 260 10.36 13.00 -5.43
CA GLN A 260 9.44 14.01 -5.93
C GLN A 260 8.25 13.42 -6.67
N ARG A 261 8.44 12.28 -7.36
CA ARG A 261 7.40 11.54 -8.09
C ARG A 261 6.72 10.45 -7.27
N CYS A 262 7.20 10.18 -6.05
CA CYS A 262 6.72 9.07 -5.24
C CYS A 262 5.25 9.23 -4.81
N VAL A 263 4.47 8.17 -5.00
CA VAL A 263 3.06 8.09 -4.56
C VAL A 263 2.92 7.62 -3.10
N CYS A 264 3.96 6.98 -2.57
CA CYS A 264 3.98 6.50 -1.18
C CYS A 264 4.54 7.56 -0.24
N SER A 265 4.07 7.55 1.01
CA SER A 265 4.65 8.35 2.08
C SER A 265 4.64 7.55 3.37
N LEU A 266 5.78 7.44 4.03
CA LEU A 266 5.90 6.86 5.36
C LEU A 266 6.66 7.85 6.21
N ASN A 267 6.04 8.29 7.30
CA ASN A 267 6.62 9.24 8.22
C ASN A 267 6.30 8.77 9.64
N TYR A 268 7.08 7.83 10.15
CA TYR A 268 6.97 7.46 11.55
C TYR A 268 7.42 8.64 12.42
N ALA A 269 6.60 9.00 13.40
CA ALA A 269 7.01 9.96 14.42
C ALA A 269 8.25 9.39 15.12
N ARG A 270 9.28 10.22 15.25
CA ARG A 270 10.44 9.92 16.09
C ARG A 270 10.12 10.21 17.55
#